data_AF-A0A9X6VRK1-F1
#
_entry.id   AF-A0A9X6VRK1-F1
#
_cell.length_a   1.000
_cell.length_b   1.000
_cell.length_c   1.000
_cell.angle_alpha   90.00
_cell.angle_beta   90.00
_cell.angle_gamma   90.00
#
_symmetry.space_group_name_H-M   'P 1'
#
loop_
_entity.id
_entity.type
_entity.pdbx_description
1 polymer ?
#
loop_
_entity_poly.entity_id
_entity_poly.type
_entity_poly.pdbx_seq_one_letter_code
_entity_poly.pdbx_strand_id
1 'polypeptide(L)'
;MKNRNQIRIAFRAAFPYTIPIFAGFVFLGIAYGIYMNSLGFSAIYPILMSLIIFAGSMEFIAANLLLVAFNPIHALFLTLMVNARHLFYGISLLDKYKGTGKKKFYLIFGLCDESFSINSTVDIPKGVDKGWFMFFVTLLNHLYWGIGAAIGGIFGSLVHFNTKGLDFVMTALFVVIFVEQWMREKKHYSALVGLGLSIFSLIIFGGNNFIIPAMIMILLVLTILKKPIENIEEVSV
;
A
#
# COMPACT_ATOMS: atom_id res chain seq x y z
N MET A 1 17.87 31.71 6.16
CA MET A 1 17.66 31.18 7.54
C MET A 1 16.19 30.81 7.85
N LYS A 2 15.17 31.56 7.38
CA LYS A 2 13.73 31.21 7.54
C LYS A 2 13.35 29.78 7.12
N ASN A 3 13.92 29.27 6.02
CA ASN A 3 13.58 27.95 5.47
C ASN A 3 14.01 26.77 6.37
N ARG A 4 15.17 26.83 7.05
CA ARG A 4 15.66 25.72 7.90
C ARG A 4 14.80 25.52 9.15
N ASN A 5 14.27 26.61 9.72
CA ASN A 5 13.36 26.53 10.87
C ASN A 5 12.00 25.96 10.45
N GLN A 6 11.46 26.35 9.30
CA GLN A 6 10.21 25.78 8.79
C GLN A 6 10.30 24.28 8.51
N ILE A 7 11.42 23.81 7.97
CA ILE A 7 11.68 22.38 7.74
C ILE A 7 11.69 21.60 9.07
N ARG A 8 12.42 22.10 10.08
CA ARG A 8 12.46 21.44 11.41
C ARG A 8 11.11 21.43 12.11
N ILE A 9 10.36 22.53 12.00
CA ILE A 9 9.02 22.63 12.59
C ILE A 9 8.06 21.65 11.90
N ALA A 10 8.09 21.58 10.56
CA ALA A 10 7.26 20.64 9.80
C ALA A 10 7.59 19.17 10.11
N PHE A 11 8.88 18.82 10.23
CA PHE A 11 9.30 17.48 10.63
C PHE A 11 8.80 17.11 12.03
N ARG A 12 8.99 18.00 13.02
CA ARG A 12 8.52 17.78 14.39
C ARG A 12 7.00 17.69 14.49
N ALA A 13 6.28 18.40 13.63
CA ALA A 13 4.83 18.31 13.56
C ALA A 13 4.36 17.01 12.90
N ALA A 14 5.06 16.52 11.88
CA ALA A 14 4.70 15.30 11.16
C ALA A 14 5.01 14.01 11.95
N PHE A 15 6.15 13.97 12.64
CA PHE A 15 6.66 12.75 13.29
C PHE A 15 5.67 12.07 14.26
N PRO A 16 4.94 12.78 15.15
CA PRO A 16 4.00 12.13 16.07
C PRO A 16 2.87 11.39 15.36
N TYR A 17 2.42 11.88 14.20
CA TYR A 17 1.35 11.24 13.42
C TYR A 17 1.83 9.96 12.73
N THR A 18 3.14 9.82 12.50
CA THR A 18 3.71 8.64 11.83
C THR A 18 4.17 7.56 12.80
N ILE A 19 4.17 7.80 14.12
CA ILE A 19 4.56 6.81 15.15
C ILE A 19 3.70 5.54 15.10
N PRO A 20 2.35 5.61 15.01
CA PRO A 20 1.54 4.40 14.92
C PRO A 20 1.83 3.59 13.64
N ILE A 21 2.12 4.29 12.54
CA ILE A 21 2.41 3.69 11.23
C ILE A 21 3.79 3.00 11.23
N PHE A 22 4.75 3.56 11.96
CA PHE A 22 6.11 3.04 12.04
C PHE A 22 6.16 1.54 12.38
N ALA A 23 5.45 1.11 13.42
CA ALA A 23 5.47 -0.28 13.85
C ALA A 23 4.93 -1.22 12.76
N GLY A 24 3.81 -0.85 12.12
CA GLY A 24 3.23 -1.62 11.02
C GLY A 24 4.17 -1.71 9.81
N PHE A 25 4.72 -0.57 9.38
CA PHE A 25 5.59 -0.50 8.21
C PHE A 25 6.89 -1.28 8.39
N VAL A 26 7.53 -1.15 9.56
CA VAL A 26 8.77 -1.88 9.83
C VAL A 26 8.50 -3.38 9.92
N PHE A 27 7.42 -3.79 10.60
CA PHE A 27 7.09 -5.22 10.72
C PHE A 27 6.73 -5.86 9.37
N LEU A 28 5.87 -5.21 8.59
CA LEU A 28 5.51 -5.66 7.25
C LEU A 28 6.71 -5.63 6.30
N GLY A 29 7.56 -4.61 6.39
CA GLY A 29 8.80 -4.53 5.62
C GLY A 29 9.79 -5.65 5.97
N ILE A 30 9.92 -6.00 7.25
CA ILE A 30 10.75 -7.15 7.68
C ILE A 30 10.19 -8.44 7.08
N ALA A 31 8.88 -8.64 7.16
CA ALA A 31 8.23 -9.81 6.55
C ALA A 31 8.48 -9.87 5.03
N TYR A 32 8.40 -8.73 4.33
CA TYR A 32 8.74 -8.62 2.91
C TYR A 32 10.19 -9.01 2.61
N GLY A 33 11.15 -8.47 3.37
CA GLY A 33 12.56 -8.75 3.17
C GLY A 33 12.91 -10.23 3.38
N ILE A 34 12.35 -10.86 4.44
CA ILE A 34 12.52 -12.30 4.70
C ILE A 34 11.86 -13.11 3.59
N TYR A 35 10.67 -12.71 3.15
CA TYR A 35 9.93 -13.38 2.10
C TYR A 35 10.71 -13.41 0.78
N MET A 36 11.26 -12.27 0.33
CA MET A 36 12.12 -12.21 -0.85
C MET A 36 13.33 -13.13 -0.72
N ASN A 37 13.91 -13.23 0.48
CA ASN A 37 15.03 -14.15 0.71
C ASN A 37 14.61 -15.63 0.64
N SER A 38 13.42 -15.98 1.13
CA SER A 38 12.89 -17.35 1.04
C SER A 38 12.63 -17.80 -0.40
N LEU A 39 12.38 -16.85 -1.31
CA LEU A 39 12.26 -17.08 -2.74
C LEU A 39 13.62 -17.20 -3.45
N GLY A 40 14.73 -17.04 -2.72
CA GLY A 40 16.10 -17.14 -3.24
C GLY A 40 16.70 -15.82 -3.72
N PHE A 41 16.02 -14.68 -3.53
CA PHE A 41 16.59 -13.38 -3.88
C PHE A 41 17.56 -12.88 -2.81
N SER A 42 18.64 -12.21 -3.24
CA SER A 42 19.57 -11.57 -2.32
C SER A 42 18.92 -10.38 -1.61
N ALA A 43 19.47 -9.97 -0.46
CA ALA A 43 18.96 -8.84 0.33
C ALA A 43 18.90 -7.50 -0.45
N ILE A 44 19.64 -7.39 -1.56
CA ILE A 44 19.65 -6.20 -2.41
C ILE A 44 18.31 -6.00 -3.11
N TYR A 45 17.64 -7.07 -3.54
CA TYR A 45 16.38 -7.00 -4.27
C TYR A 45 15.26 -6.34 -3.46
N PRO A 46 14.89 -6.81 -2.25
CA PRO A 46 13.85 -6.17 -1.45
C PRO A 46 14.20 -4.71 -1.10
N ILE A 47 15.47 -4.38 -0.90
CA ILE A 47 15.90 -3.00 -0.61
C ILE A 47 15.68 -2.09 -1.83
N LEU A 48 16.12 -2.52 -3.02
CA LEU A 48 15.94 -1.72 -4.22
C LEU A 48 14.47 -1.61 -4.62
N MET A 49 13.72 -2.71 -4.54
CA MET A 49 12.29 -2.71 -4.86
C MET A 49 11.51 -1.80 -3.91
N SER A 50 11.75 -1.87 -2.61
CA SER A 50 11.08 -1.00 -1.63
C SER A 50 11.38 0.49 -1.80
N LEU A 51 12.56 0.85 -2.32
CA LEU A 51 12.96 2.24 -2.57
C LEU A 51 12.46 2.80 -3.92
N ILE A 52 12.31 1.94 -4.92
CA ILE A 52 11.99 2.33 -6.31
C ILE A 52 10.50 2.16 -6.62
N ILE A 53 9.88 1.10 -6.12
CA ILE A 53 8.49 0.76 -6.42
C ILE A 53 7.57 1.36 -5.36
N PHE A 54 7.89 1.16 -4.08
CA PHE A 54 7.12 1.65 -2.94
C PHE A 54 5.62 1.36 -3.07
N ALA A 55 5.26 0.11 -3.40
CA ALA A 55 3.87 -0.29 -3.66
C ALA A 55 3.34 -1.36 -2.70
N GLY A 56 4.05 -1.64 -1.61
CA GLY A 56 3.61 -2.54 -0.52
C GLY A 56 3.14 -3.90 -1.03
N SER A 57 1.82 -4.10 -1.12
CA SER A 57 1.19 -5.34 -1.60
C SER A 57 1.69 -5.79 -2.98
N MET A 58 1.93 -4.87 -3.91
CA MET A 58 2.44 -5.25 -5.23
C MET A 58 3.89 -5.72 -5.19
N GLU A 59 4.68 -5.37 -4.18
CA GLU A 59 6.07 -5.86 -4.07
C GLU A 59 6.09 -7.34 -3.68
N PHE A 60 5.16 -7.79 -2.84
CA PHE A 60 4.96 -9.21 -2.54
C PHE A 60 4.46 -10.01 -3.75
N ILE A 61 3.55 -9.42 -4.54
CA ILE A 61 3.07 -10.05 -5.78
C ILE A 61 4.19 -10.11 -6.82
N ALA A 62 4.93 -9.01 -6.99
CA ALA A 62 6.03 -8.90 -7.94
C ALA A 62 7.13 -9.93 -7.68
N ALA A 63 7.39 -10.26 -6.40
CA ALA A 63 8.33 -11.30 -6.01
C ALA A 63 8.06 -12.65 -6.70
N ASN A 64 6.79 -13.05 -6.84
CA ASN A 64 6.40 -14.28 -7.55
C ASN A 64 6.38 -14.09 -9.06
N LEU A 65 5.99 -12.90 -9.53
CA LEU A 65 6.01 -12.59 -10.96
C LEU A 65 7.43 -12.70 -11.55
N LEU A 66 8.46 -12.47 -10.72
CA LEU A 66 9.86 -12.65 -11.12
C LEU A 66 10.30 -14.12 -11.23
N LEU A 67 9.56 -15.06 -10.62
CA LEU A 67 9.88 -16.50 -10.64
C LEU A 67 9.16 -17.26 -11.77
N VAL A 68 8.02 -16.75 -12.22
CA VAL A 68 7.23 -17.35 -13.30
C VAL A 68 7.75 -16.93 -14.68
N ALA A 69 7.24 -17.58 -15.73
CA ALA A 69 7.57 -17.23 -17.09
C ALA A 69 7.27 -15.76 -17.39
N PHE A 70 8.19 -15.09 -18.07
CA PHE A 70 8.12 -13.66 -18.37
C PHE A 70 6.85 -13.32 -19.16
N ASN A 71 5.91 -12.64 -18.49
CA ASN A 71 4.68 -12.14 -19.09
C ASN A 71 4.45 -10.67 -18.65
N PRO A 72 5.05 -9.71 -19.36
CA PRO A 72 5.01 -8.29 -18.96
C PRO A 72 3.61 -7.68 -19.09
N ILE A 73 2.79 -8.19 -20.00
CA ILE A 73 1.41 -7.71 -20.19
C ILE A 73 0.56 -8.08 -18.98
N HIS A 74 0.64 -9.35 -18.53
CA HIS A 74 -0.05 -9.80 -17.33
C HIS A 74 0.40 -9.01 -16.09
N ALA A 75 1.72 -8.83 -15.93
CA ALA A 75 2.28 -8.06 -14.81
C ALA A 75 1.79 -6.60 -14.80
N LEU A 76 1.73 -5.96 -15.97
CA LEU A 76 1.22 -4.58 -16.10
C LEU A 76 -0.25 -4.50 -15.67
N PHE A 77 -1.12 -5.36 -16.21
CA PHE A 77 -2.54 -5.35 -15.85
C PHE A 77 -2.73 -5.63 -14.36
N LEU A 78 -2.07 -6.65 -13.81
CA LEU A 78 -2.16 -6.97 -12.39
C LEU A 78 -1.71 -5.79 -11.51
N THR A 79 -0.61 -5.14 -11.87
CA THR A 79 -0.09 -3.96 -11.15
C THR A 79 -1.09 -2.80 -11.17
N LEU A 80 -1.66 -2.49 -12.33
CA LEU A 80 -2.67 -1.44 -12.46
C LEU A 80 -3.92 -1.74 -11.65
N MET A 81 -4.36 -2.99 -11.66
CA MET A 81 -5.59 -3.41 -10.98
C MET A 81 -5.42 -3.36 -9.47
N VAL A 82 -4.33 -3.92 -8.92
CA VAL A 82 -4.07 -3.93 -7.47
C VAL A 82 -3.87 -2.50 -6.94
N ASN A 83 -3.23 -1.63 -7.73
CA ASN A 83 -3.01 -0.24 -7.34
C ASN A 83 -4.11 0.72 -7.75
N ALA A 84 -5.21 0.27 -8.37
CA ALA A 84 -6.26 1.15 -8.89
C ALA A 84 -6.81 2.12 -7.83
N ARG A 85 -6.79 1.74 -6.55
CA ARG A 85 -7.17 2.62 -5.42
C ARG A 85 -6.38 3.94 -5.36
N HIS A 86 -5.11 3.92 -5.78
CA HIS A 86 -4.25 5.10 -5.78
C HIS A 86 -4.70 6.16 -6.81
N LEU A 87 -5.44 5.78 -7.86
CA LEU A 87 -6.06 6.74 -8.77
C LEU A 87 -7.07 7.62 -8.02
N PHE A 88 -7.90 7.01 -7.17
CA PHE A 88 -8.88 7.75 -6.37
C PHE A 88 -8.20 8.65 -5.33
N TYR A 89 -7.11 8.19 -4.71
CA TYR A 89 -6.32 9.02 -3.80
C TYR A 89 -5.72 10.23 -4.52
N GLY A 90 -5.19 10.02 -5.73
CA GLY A 90 -4.63 11.09 -6.56
C GLY A 90 -5.66 12.16 -6.92
N ILE A 91 -6.90 11.77 -7.23
CA ILE A 91 -8.00 12.70 -7.53
C ILE A 91 -8.39 13.49 -6.27
N SER A 92 -8.54 12.83 -5.12
CA SER A 92 -8.95 13.47 -3.86
C SER A 92 -7.89 14.43 -3.31
N LEU A 93 -6.60 14.18 -3.56
CA LEU A 93 -5.50 15.03 -3.11
C LEU A 93 -5.11 16.11 -4.13
N LEU A 94 -5.75 16.14 -5.30
CA LEU A 94 -5.34 16.99 -6.41
C LEU A 94 -5.37 18.47 -6.03
N ASP A 95 -6.41 18.92 -5.31
CA ASP A 95 -6.50 20.27 -4.75
C ASP A 95 -5.59 20.50 -3.55
N LYS A 96 -5.39 19.47 -2.71
CA LYS A 96 -4.52 19.59 -1.53
C LYS A 96 -3.04 19.71 -1.89
N TYR A 97 -2.63 19.13 -3.01
CA TYR A 97 -1.25 19.17 -3.52
C TYR A 97 -0.98 20.36 -4.46
N LYS A 98 -2.01 21.13 -4.86
CA LYS A 98 -1.82 22.40 -5.58
C LYS A 98 -0.94 23.34 -4.74
N GLY A 99 0.05 23.97 -5.38
CA GLY A 99 0.97 24.91 -4.73
C GLY A 99 2.18 24.29 -3.99
N THR A 100 2.34 22.96 -3.99
CA THR A 100 3.50 22.30 -3.34
C THR A 100 4.82 22.34 -4.14
N GLY A 101 4.80 22.90 -5.35
CA GLY A 101 5.98 23.07 -6.21
C GLY A 101 6.60 21.74 -6.65
N LYS A 102 7.95 21.69 -6.72
CA LYS A 102 8.69 20.48 -7.15
C LYS A 102 8.50 19.26 -6.23
N LYS A 103 8.06 19.46 -4.98
CA LYS A 103 7.77 18.39 -4.02
C LYS A 103 6.62 17.49 -4.50
N LYS A 104 5.74 18.01 -5.35
CA LYS A 104 4.58 17.30 -5.90
C LYS A 104 4.95 15.97 -6.55
N PHE A 105 6.06 15.90 -7.28
CA PHE A 105 6.49 14.66 -7.95
C PHE A 105 6.79 13.55 -6.93
N TYR A 106 7.50 13.89 -5.86
CA TYR A 106 7.79 12.93 -4.80
C TYR A 106 6.54 12.55 -4.00
N LEU A 107 5.64 13.51 -3.75
CA LEU A 107 4.37 13.24 -3.07
C LEU A 107 3.46 12.31 -3.87
N ILE A 108 3.46 12.43 -5.21
CA ILE A 108 2.70 11.52 -6.09
C ILE A 108 3.34 10.13 -6.08
N PHE A 109 4.68 10.07 -6.15
CA PHE A 109 5.42 8.81 -6.16
C PHE A 109 5.26 8.03 -4.85
N GLY A 110 5.44 8.70 -3.70
CA GLY A 110 5.38 8.06 -2.38
C GLY A 110 3.99 8.00 -1.77
N LEU A 111 2.92 8.10 -2.59
CA LEU A 111 1.56 8.10 -2.08
C LEU A 111 1.16 6.67 -1.68
N CYS A 112 0.92 6.45 -0.38
CA CYS A 112 0.36 5.23 0.18
C CYS A 112 -0.90 5.54 1.02
N ASP A 113 -1.63 4.51 1.47
CA ASP A 113 -2.88 4.65 2.24
C ASP A 113 -2.70 5.53 3.51
N GLU A 114 -1.58 5.37 4.20
CA GLU A 114 -1.27 6.03 5.46
C GLU A 114 -0.89 7.48 5.24
N SER A 115 -0.07 7.73 4.20
CA SER A 115 0.22 9.09 3.75
C SER A 115 -1.04 9.78 3.24
N PHE A 116 -1.93 9.06 2.54
CA PHE A 116 -3.22 9.58 2.11
C PHE A 116 -4.11 9.92 3.30
N SER A 117 -4.23 9.02 4.28
CA SER A 117 -5.05 9.20 5.47
C SER A 117 -4.60 10.44 6.25
N ILE A 118 -3.31 10.56 6.57
CA ILE A 118 -2.77 11.71 7.30
C ILE A 118 -2.94 13.01 6.50
N ASN A 119 -2.52 13.02 5.23
CA ASN A 119 -2.57 14.23 4.41
C ASN A 119 -4.01 14.68 4.09
N SER A 120 -4.98 13.77 4.20
CA SER A 120 -6.39 14.05 3.97
C SER A 120 -7.16 14.43 5.24
N THR A 121 -6.77 13.97 6.42
CA THR A 121 -7.53 14.16 7.67
C THR A 121 -6.93 15.17 8.64
N VAL A 122 -5.61 15.40 8.59
CA VAL A 122 -4.94 16.27 9.57
C VAL A 122 -5.01 17.74 9.16
N ASP A 123 -5.57 18.56 10.05
CA ASP A 123 -5.48 20.02 9.97
C ASP A 123 -4.09 20.48 10.40
N ILE A 124 -3.35 21.02 9.44
CA ILE A 124 -1.95 21.40 9.64
C ILE A 124 -1.87 22.62 10.56
N PRO A 125 -1.08 22.57 11.66
CA PRO A 125 -1.00 23.68 12.61
C PRO A 125 -0.58 25.01 11.97
N LYS A 126 -1.14 26.12 12.47
CA LYS A 126 -0.83 27.48 12.00
C LYS A 126 0.68 27.74 12.13
N GLY A 127 1.32 28.15 11.02
CA GLY A 127 2.76 28.45 10.96
C GLY A 127 3.64 27.30 10.43
N VAL A 128 3.06 26.13 10.13
CA VAL A 128 3.75 25.01 9.49
C VAL A 128 3.55 25.05 7.98
N ASP A 129 4.62 24.86 7.20
CA ASP A 129 4.52 24.74 5.74
C ASP A 129 3.85 23.42 5.36
N LYS A 130 2.67 23.51 4.73
CA LYS A 130 1.87 22.36 4.30
C LYS A 130 2.65 21.41 3.39
N GLY A 131 3.43 21.94 2.45
CA GLY A 131 4.19 21.13 1.51
C GLY A 131 5.31 20.33 2.19
N TRP A 132 6.01 20.93 3.17
CA TRP A 132 7.03 20.25 3.96
C TRP A 132 6.44 19.23 4.93
N PHE A 133 5.30 19.52 5.54
CA PHE A 133 4.60 18.55 6.41
C PHE A 133 4.25 17.29 5.63
N MET A 134 3.55 17.43 4.50
CA MET A 134 3.18 16.31 3.63
C MET A 134 4.40 15.53 3.14
N PHE A 135 5.47 16.25 2.76
CA PHE A 135 6.71 15.64 2.32
C PHE A 135 7.34 14.79 3.41
N PHE A 136 7.35 15.26 4.66
CA PHE A 136 7.93 14.50 5.77
C PHE A 136 7.11 13.29 6.16
N VAL A 137 5.77 13.36 6.11
CA VAL A 137 4.92 12.18 6.30
C VAL A 137 5.26 11.10 5.28
N THR A 138 5.29 11.46 3.99
CA THR A 138 5.64 10.53 2.91
C THR A 138 7.07 9.99 3.03
N LEU A 139 8.03 10.87 3.32
CA LEU A 139 9.42 10.46 3.48
C LEU A 139 9.61 9.50 4.65
N LEU A 140 8.98 9.77 5.79
CA LEU A 140 9.06 8.89 6.96
C LEU A 140 8.50 7.52 6.66
N ASN A 141 7.30 7.43 6.07
CA ASN A 141 6.72 6.15 5.65
C ASN A 141 7.64 5.39 4.69
N HIS A 142 8.18 6.09 3.69
CA HIS A 142 9.10 5.48 2.73
C HIS A 142 10.38 4.94 3.40
N LEU A 143 10.96 5.70 4.33
CA LEU A 143 12.11 5.24 5.11
C LEU A 143 11.77 4.05 6.00
N TYR A 144 10.61 4.05 6.66
CA TYR A 144 10.20 2.95 7.54
C TYR A 144 10.04 1.64 6.76
N TRP A 145 9.44 1.73 5.56
CA TRP A 145 9.31 0.59 4.65
C TRP A 145 10.68 0.06 4.21
N GLY A 146 11.55 0.95 3.71
CA GLY A 146 12.88 0.58 3.24
C GLY A 146 13.77 0.02 4.36
N ILE A 147 13.70 0.57 5.57
CA ILE A 147 14.43 0.05 6.74
C ILE A 147 13.91 -1.34 7.11
N GLY A 148 12.59 -1.53 7.14
CA GLY A 148 12.00 -2.85 7.38
C GLY A 148 12.48 -3.88 6.35
N ALA A 149 12.40 -3.54 5.07
CA ALA A 149 12.86 -4.39 3.96
C ALA A 149 14.36 -4.73 4.06
N ALA A 150 15.19 -3.76 4.43
CA ALA A 150 16.63 -3.96 4.64
C ALA A 150 16.91 -4.89 5.81
N ILE A 151 16.27 -4.65 6.96
CA ILE A 151 16.40 -5.52 8.15
C ILE A 151 15.96 -6.94 7.79
N GLY A 152 14.79 -7.10 7.19
CA GLY A 152 14.26 -8.40 6.79
C GLY A 152 15.13 -9.13 5.77
N GLY A 153 15.62 -8.42 4.76
CA GLY A 153 16.49 -8.99 3.73
C GLY A 153 17.84 -9.45 4.29
N ILE A 154 18.45 -8.64 5.16
CA ILE A 154 19.71 -8.97 5.82
C ILE A 154 19.52 -10.14 6.80
N PHE A 155 18.51 -10.07 7.68
CA PHE A 155 18.21 -11.15 8.62
C PHE A 155 17.87 -12.46 7.90
N GLY A 156 17.06 -12.40 6.83
CA GLY A 156 16.76 -13.56 5.99
C GLY A 156 18.02 -14.20 5.41
N SER A 157 18.99 -13.39 4.98
CA SER A 157 20.26 -13.89 4.44
C SER A 157 21.19 -14.51 5.48
N LEU A 158 21.13 -14.06 6.73
CA LEU A 158 22.02 -14.49 7.81
C LEU A 158 21.49 -15.71 8.56
N VAL A 159 20.17 -15.95 8.54
CA VAL A 159 19.58 -17.04 9.31
C VAL A 159 18.91 -18.05 8.40
N HIS A 160 19.51 -19.23 8.29
CA HIS A 160 18.90 -20.39 7.66
C HIS A 160 17.86 -21.00 8.60
N PHE A 161 16.71 -20.34 8.72
CA PHE A 161 15.55 -20.95 9.33
C PHE A 161 14.94 -21.99 8.39
N ASN A 162 14.27 -22.98 8.96
CA ASN A 162 13.44 -23.89 8.19
C ASN A 162 12.36 -23.05 7.48
N THR A 163 12.50 -22.90 6.16
CA THR A 163 11.56 -22.13 5.33
C THR A 163 10.19 -22.80 5.22
N LYS A 164 9.99 -24.01 5.78
CA LYS A 164 8.66 -24.61 5.95
C LYS A 164 7.76 -23.66 6.74
N GLY A 165 6.75 -23.11 6.06
CA GLY A 165 5.79 -22.18 6.63
C GLY A 165 5.92 -20.74 6.11
N LEU A 166 7.03 -20.39 5.44
CA LEU A 166 7.14 -19.09 4.75
C LEU A 166 6.15 -18.97 3.59
N ASP A 167 5.79 -20.09 2.97
CA ASP A 167 4.71 -20.16 1.95
C ASP A 167 3.37 -19.66 2.49
N PHE A 168 3.13 -19.77 3.80
CA PHE A 168 1.93 -19.28 4.46
C PHE A 168 1.95 -17.76 4.71
N VAL A 169 3.12 -17.10 4.64
CA VAL A 169 3.25 -15.66 4.92
C VAL A 169 2.43 -14.84 3.94
N MET A 170 2.38 -15.22 2.66
CA MET A 170 1.52 -14.52 1.69
C MET A 170 0.05 -14.63 2.08
N THR A 171 -0.42 -15.85 2.39
CA THR A 171 -1.79 -16.09 2.82
C THR A 171 -2.11 -15.29 4.08
N ALA A 172 -1.24 -15.32 5.09
CA ALA A 172 -1.38 -14.56 6.32
C ALA A 172 -1.41 -13.05 6.06
N LEU A 173 -0.57 -12.53 5.17
CA LEU A 173 -0.52 -11.12 4.82
C LEU A 173 -1.82 -10.65 4.16
N PHE A 174 -2.34 -11.40 3.18
CA PHE A 174 -3.64 -11.06 2.58
C PHE A 174 -4.79 -11.18 3.58
N VAL A 175 -4.76 -12.16 4.49
CA VAL A 175 -5.75 -12.28 5.56
C VAL A 175 -5.68 -11.09 6.52
N VAL A 176 -4.49 -10.69 6.95
CA VAL A 176 -4.30 -9.52 7.84
C VAL A 176 -4.77 -8.25 7.15
N ILE A 177 -4.38 -8.02 5.90
CA ILE A 177 -4.87 -6.87 5.11
C ILE A 177 -6.40 -6.90 5.02
N PHE A 178 -6.99 -8.06 4.71
CA PHE A 178 -8.44 -8.20 4.64
C PHE A 178 -9.11 -7.89 5.98
N VAL A 179 -8.57 -8.40 7.09
CA VAL A 179 -9.08 -8.14 8.45
C VAL A 179 -8.95 -6.67 8.83
N GLU A 180 -7.82 -6.02 8.54
CA GLU A 180 -7.64 -4.59 8.78
C GLU A 180 -8.65 -3.76 7.98
N GLN A 181 -8.85 -4.09 6.70
CA GLN A 181 -9.85 -3.46 5.86
C GLN A 181 -11.26 -3.68 6.41
N TRP A 182 -11.57 -4.91 6.85
CA TRP A 182 -12.84 -5.27 7.47
C TRP A 182 -13.08 -4.44 8.74
N MET A 183 -12.10 -4.36 9.64
CA MET A 183 -12.22 -3.60 10.89
C MET A 183 -12.37 -2.09 10.66
N ARG A 184 -11.82 -1.56 9.57
CA ARG A 184 -11.86 -0.13 9.26
C ARG A 184 -13.17 0.31 8.63
N GLU A 185 -13.80 -0.54 7.81
CA GLU A 185 -15.08 -0.21 7.18
C GLU A 185 -16.26 -0.40 8.13
N LYS A 186 -17.12 0.61 8.25
CA LYS A 186 -18.34 0.52 9.06
C LYS A 186 -19.39 -0.44 8.49
N LYS A 187 -19.36 -0.67 7.16
CA LYS A 187 -20.27 -1.56 6.45
C LYS A 187 -19.46 -2.44 5.50
N HIS A 188 -19.62 -3.74 5.61
CA HIS A 188 -18.75 -4.70 4.92
C HIS A 188 -19.29 -5.18 3.55
N TYR A 189 -20.24 -4.44 2.94
CA TYR A 189 -20.84 -4.82 1.66
C TYR A 189 -19.78 -4.99 0.56
N SER A 190 -18.83 -4.06 0.47
CA SER A 190 -17.74 -4.11 -0.50
C SER A 190 -16.86 -5.35 -0.32
N ALA A 191 -16.55 -5.72 0.93
CA ALA A 191 -15.78 -6.91 1.25
C ALA A 191 -16.52 -8.21 0.90
N LEU A 192 -17.82 -8.29 1.21
CA LEU A 192 -18.65 -9.46 0.91
C LEU A 192 -18.87 -9.66 -0.60
N VAL A 193 -19.15 -8.58 -1.33
CA VAL A 193 -19.25 -8.63 -2.81
C VAL A 193 -17.90 -9.03 -3.41
N GLY A 194 -16.80 -8.49 -2.88
CA GLY A 194 -15.44 -8.87 -3.28
C GLY A 194 -15.16 -10.37 -3.11
N LEU A 195 -15.49 -10.93 -1.95
CA LEU A 195 -15.36 -12.36 -1.67
C LEU A 195 -16.22 -13.20 -2.62
N GLY A 196 -17.51 -12.87 -2.76
CA GLY A 196 -18.44 -13.61 -3.60
C GLY A 196 -18.01 -13.66 -5.06
N LEU A 197 -17.63 -12.51 -5.64
CA LEU A 197 -17.18 -12.42 -7.02
C LEU A 197 -15.81 -13.07 -7.24
N SER A 198 -14.93 -13.04 -6.25
CA SER A 198 -13.64 -13.73 -6.32
C SER A 198 -13.82 -15.25 -6.31
N ILE A 199 -14.69 -15.79 -5.45
CA ILE A 199 -15.03 -17.22 -5.42
C ILE A 199 -15.68 -17.65 -6.73
N PHE A 200 -16.64 -16.86 -7.22
CA PHE A 200 -17.30 -17.11 -8.50
C PHE A 200 -16.30 -17.15 -9.66
N SER A 201 -15.39 -16.18 -9.73
CA SER A 201 -14.32 -16.14 -10.73
C SER A 201 -13.37 -17.34 -10.61
N LEU A 202 -13.03 -17.75 -9.39
CA LEU A 202 -12.16 -18.90 -9.14
C LEU A 202 -12.78 -20.20 -9.67
N ILE A 203 -14.09 -20.39 -9.49
CA ILE A 203 -14.81 -21.58 -9.97
C ILE A 203 -14.85 -21.62 -11.50
N ILE A 204 -15.01 -20.47 -12.17
CA ILE A 204 -15.17 -20.41 -13.62
C ILE A 204 -13.82 -20.39 -14.36
N PHE A 205 -12.88 -19.57 -13.92
CA PHE A 205 -11.63 -19.29 -14.65
C PHE A 205 -10.42 -20.07 -14.11
N GLY A 206 -10.58 -20.75 -12.97
CA GLY A 206 -9.52 -21.55 -12.34
C GLY A 206 -8.42 -20.70 -11.66
N GLY A 207 -7.56 -21.37 -10.89
CA GLY A 207 -6.61 -20.72 -9.98
C GLY A 207 -5.56 -19.79 -10.61
N ASN A 208 -5.19 -19.99 -11.87
CA ASN A 208 -4.13 -19.20 -12.51
C ASN A 208 -4.62 -17.88 -13.11
N ASN A 209 -5.90 -17.81 -13.52
CA ASN A 209 -6.42 -16.68 -14.30
C ASN A 209 -7.58 -15.96 -13.62
N PHE A 210 -8.00 -16.34 -12.40
CA PHE A 210 -9.20 -15.78 -11.76
C PHE A 210 -9.06 -14.32 -11.31
N ILE A 211 -7.84 -13.83 -11.07
CA ILE A 211 -7.61 -12.51 -10.44
C ILE A 211 -8.12 -11.38 -11.33
N ILE A 212 -7.73 -11.35 -12.61
CA ILE A 212 -8.12 -10.27 -13.54
C ILE A 212 -9.65 -10.25 -13.75
N PRO A 213 -10.34 -11.36 -14.09
CA PRO A 213 -11.79 -11.38 -14.21
C PRO A 213 -12.51 -11.02 -12.90
N ALA A 214 -12.02 -11.50 -11.75
CA ALA A 214 -12.60 -11.17 -10.44
C ALA A 214 -12.57 -9.66 -10.20
N MET A 215 -11.43 -9.02 -10.40
CA MET A 215 -11.28 -7.59 -10.17
C MET A 215 -12.08 -6.73 -11.15
N ILE A 216 -12.22 -7.13 -12.42
CA ILE A 216 -13.11 -6.47 -13.38
C ILE A 216 -14.56 -6.55 -12.91
N MET A 217 -15.02 -7.75 -12.52
CA MET A 217 -16.38 -7.94 -12.01
C MET A 217 -16.64 -7.12 -10.76
N ILE A 218 -15.71 -7.12 -9.80
CA ILE A 218 -15.80 -6.31 -8.58
C ILE A 218 -15.91 -4.83 -8.92
N LEU A 219 -15.06 -4.32 -9.81
CA LEU A 219 -15.08 -2.91 -10.21
C LEU A 219 -16.42 -2.53 -10.85
N LEU A 220 -16.93 -3.35 -11.78
CA LEU A 220 -18.21 -3.11 -12.45
C LEU A 220 -19.37 -3.14 -11.46
N VAL A 221 -19.45 -4.17 -10.63
CA VAL A 221 -20.54 -4.35 -9.66
C VAL A 221 -20.51 -3.24 -8.62
N LEU A 222 -19.35 -2.89 -8.05
CA LEU A 222 -19.26 -1.79 -7.09
C LEU A 222 -19.54 -0.42 -7.71
N THR A 223 -19.18 -0.21 -8.99
CA THR A 223 -19.50 1.04 -9.70
C THR A 223 -21.02 1.17 -9.94
N ILE A 224 -21.69 0.06 -10.29
CA ILE A 224 -23.14 0.03 -10.46
C ILE A 224 -23.86 0.19 -9.12
N LEU A 225 -23.36 -0.49 -8.08
CA LEU A 225 -23.92 -0.45 -6.72
C LEU A 225 -23.54 0.83 -5.96
N LYS A 226 -22.67 1.69 -6.49
CA LYS A 226 -22.24 2.93 -5.83
C LYS A 226 -23.43 3.79 -5.37
N LYS A 227 -24.40 4.05 -6.26
CA LYS A 227 -25.59 4.86 -5.95
C LYS A 227 -26.48 4.26 -4.85
N PRO A 228 -26.88 2.97 -4.91
CA PRO A 228 -27.65 2.37 -3.82
C PRO A 228 -26.86 2.24 -2.52
N ILE A 229 -25.53 2.04 -2.56
CA ILE A 229 -24.69 1.98 -1.35
C ILE A 229 -24.61 3.36 -0.66
N GLU A 230 -24.38 4.44 -1.42
CA GLU A 230 -24.38 5.83 -0.90
C GLU A 230 -25.75 6.19 -0.29
N ASN A 231 -26.85 5.79 -0.92
CA ASN A 231 -28.20 6.02 -0.38
C ASN A 231 -28.48 5.24 0.91
N ILE A 232 -27.94 4.02 1.07
CA ILE A 232 -28.05 3.25 2.31
C ILE A 232 -27.17 3.87 3.41
N GLU A 233 -26.09 4.57 3.06
CA GLU A 233 -25.23 5.30 3.99
C GLU A 233 -25.87 6.59 4.51
N GLU A 234 -26.48 7.41 3.66
CA GLU A 234 -27.18 8.63 4.08
C GLU A 234 -28.41 8.37 4.96
N VAL A 235 -29.11 7.24 4.79
CA VAL A 235 -30.31 6.89 5.58
C VAL A 235 -29.98 6.30 6.96
N SER A 236 -28.71 5.95 7.20
CA SER A 236 -28.24 5.31 8.44
C SER A 236 -27.43 6.23 9.38
N VAL A 237 -27.40 7.53 9.10
CA VAL A 237 -26.82 8.60 9.95
C VAL A 237 -27.96 9.42 10.52
#